data_AF-A0A369A207-F1
#
_entry.id   AF-A0A369A207-F1
#
_cell.length_a   1.000
_cell.length_b   1.000
_cell.length_c   1.000
_cell.angle_alpha   90.00
_cell.angle_beta   90.00
_cell.angle_gamma   90.00
#
_symmetry.space_group_name_H-M   'P 1'
#
loop_
_entity.id
_entity.type
_entity.pdbx_description
1 polymer ?
#
loop_
_entity_poly.entity_id
_entity_poly.type
_entity_poly.pdbx_seq_one_letter_code
_entity_poly.pdbx_strand_id
1 'polypeptide(L)' 'MFGLFRKKDPLSELQKKYEKTMAEVHKLSHVNRKKADLLMAEADNIARQIEALKKAKNR' A
#
# COMPACT_ATOMS: atom_id res chain seq x y z
N MET A 1 16.37 11.34 17.68
CA MET A 1 15.13 11.94 18.26
C MET A 1 13.91 11.08 17.91
N PHE A 2 13.77 9.89 18.53
CA PHE A 2 12.63 9.00 18.34
C PHE A 2 11.56 9.24 19.40
N GLY A 3 10.83 10.35 19.24
CA GLY A 3 9.82 10.77 20.19
C GLY A 3 8.50 11.05 19.50
N LEU A 4 7.93 10.10 18.75
CA LEU A 4 6.56 10.18 18.25
C LEU A 4 6.02 8.77 17.98
N PHE A 5 5.59 8.08 19.04
CA PHE A 5 4.58 7.03 18.91
C PHE A 5 3.26 7.67 18.47
N ARG A 6 3.21 8.11 17.21
CA ARG A 6 1.96 8.50 16.55
C ARG A 6 1.09 7.24 16.56
N LYS A 7 -0.13 7.36 17.10
CA LYS A 7 -1.19 6.35 17.02
C LYS A 7 -1.08 5.67 15.65
N LYS A 8 -0.91 4.34 15.60
CA LYS A 8 -0.81 3.58 14.35
C LYS A 8 -2.01 3.96 13.48
N ASP A 9 -1.82 4.90 12.56
CA ASP A 9 -2.89 5.32 11.67
C ASP A 9 -3.03 4.16 10.67
N PRO A 10 -4.15 3.41 10.68
CA PRO A 10 -4.35 2.30 9.76
C PRO A 10 -4.20 2.76 8.30
N LEU A 11 -4.48 4.04 8.02
CA LEU A 11 -4.24 4.64 6.72
C LEU A 11 -2.75 4.72 6.37
N SER A 12 -1.90 5.12 7.32
CA SER A 12 -0.45 5.23 7.11
C SER A 12 0.19 3.86 6.91
N GLU A 13 -0.28 2.84 7.64
CA GLU A 13 0.22 1.47 7.46
C GLU A 13 -0.17 0.90 6.09
N LEU A 14 -1.41 1.12 5.64
CA LEU A 14 -1.83 0.72 4.30
C LEU A 14 -1.09 1.47 3.19
N GLN A 15 -0.83 2.78 3.36
CA GLN A 15 -0.02 3.56 2.42
C GLN A 15 1.40 3.01 2.29
N LYS A 16 2.07 2.73 3.41
CA LYS A 16 3.40 2.09 3.39
C LYS A 16 3.36 0.72 2.72
N LYS A 17 2.31 -0.07 2.97
CA LYS A 17 2.15 -1.38 2.33
C LYS A 17 2.00 -1.22 0.82
N TYR A 18 1.15 -0.30 0.37
CA TYR A 18 0.96 0.03 -1.05
C TYR A 18 2.27 0.45 -1.74
N GLU A 19 3.02 1.38 -1.13
CA GLU A 19 4.31 1.83 -1.68
C GLU A 19 5.32 0.70 -1.81
N LYS A 20 5.42 -0.17 -0.80
CA LYS A 20 6.29 -1.36 -0.86
C LYS A 20 5.86 -2.32 -1.97
N THR A 21 4.56 -2.63 -2.05
CA THR A 21 4.04 -3.52 -3.08
C THR A 21 4.29 -2.95 -4.47
N MET A 22 4.11 -1.64 -4.68
CA MET A 22 4.38 -1.00 -5.97
C MET A 22 5.87 -0.99 -6.33
N ALA A 23 6.76 -0.78 -5.35
CA ALA A 23 8.20 -0.93 -5.57
C ALA A 23 8.58 -2.37 -5.95
N GLU A 24 7.92 -3.37 -5.36
CA GLU A 24 8.11 -4.78 -5.72
C GLU A 24 7.56 -5.12 -7.10
N VAL A 25 6.38 -4.59 -7.47
CA VAL A 25 5.82 -4.71 -8.83
C VAL A 25 6.82 -4.18 -9.85
N HIS A 26 7.38 -3.00 -9.63
CA HIS A 26 8.35 -2.40 -10.56
C HIS A 26 9.65 -3.20 -10.64
N LYS A 27 10.12 -3.78 -9.54
CA LYS A 27 11.30 -4.67 -9.57
C LYS A 27 10.99 -5.97 -10.31
N LEU A 28 9.81 -6.55 -10.09
CA LEU A 28 9.42 -7.82 -10.67
C LEU A 28 8.93 -7.69 -12.11
N SER A 29 8.52 -6.51 -12.58
CA SER A 29 8.12 -6.32 -13.99
C SER A 29 9.28 -6.63 -14.94
N HIS A 30 10.53 -6.39 -14.50
CA HIS A 30 11.75 -6.70 -15.24
C HIS A 30 12.20 -8.16 -15.13
N VAL A 31 11.75 -8.91 -14.11
CA VAL A 31 12.25 -10.26 -13.80
C VAL A 31 11.19 -11.33 -14.01
N ASN A 32 9.97 -11.08 -13.55
CA ASN A 32 8.85 -12.01 -13.57
C ASN A 32 7.52 -11.27 -13.69
N ARG A 33 7.08 -11.09 -14.95
CA ARG A 33 5.83 -10.41 -15.30
C ARG A 33 4.60 -11.01 -14.60
N LYS A 34 4.50 -12.34 -14.52
CA LYS A 34 3.36 -13.01 -13.87
C LYS A 34 3.26 -12.67 -12.38
N LYS A 35 4.39 -12.60 -11.67
CA LYS A 35 4.41 -12.16 -10.27
C LYS A 35 4.11 -10.67 -10.13
N ALA A 36 4.59 -9.85 -11.06
CA ALA A 36 4.27 -8.42 -11.09
C ALA A 36 2.77 -8.17 -11.26
N ASP A 37 2.11 -8.89 -12.18
CA ASP A 37 0.66 -8.78 -12.42
C ASP A 37 -0.15 -9.16 -11.16
N LEU A 38 0.27 -10.21 -10.43
CA LEU A 38 -0.38 -10.61 -9.17
C LEU A 38 -0.23 -9.54 -8.07
N LEU A 39 0.97 -8.97 -7.92
CA LEU A 39 1.22 -7.92 -6.93
C LEU A 39 0.52 -6.61 -7.29
N MET A 40 0.37 -6.32 -8.58
CA MET A 40 -0.38 -5.16 -9.06
C MET A 40 -1.86 -5.28 -8.66
N ALA A 41 -2.45 -6.47 -8.81
CA ALA A 41 -3.80 -6.74 -8.32
C ALA A 41 -3.92 -6.63 -6.78
N GLU A 42 -2.89 -7.05 -6.02
CA GLU A 42 -2.86 -6.83 -4.57
C GLU A 42 -2.79 -5.33 -4.23
N ALA A 43 -1.97 -4.57 -4.95
CA ALA A 43 -1.84 -3.14 -4.73
C ALA A 43 -3.13 -2.36 -5.03
N ASP A 44 -3.88 -2.75 -6.08
CA ASP A 44 -5.21 -2.19 -6.36
C ASP A 44 -6.19 -2.43 -5.21
N ASN A 45 -6.16 -3.62 -4.61
CA ASN A 45 -6.99 -3.93 -3.44
C ASN A 45 -6.59 -3.06 -2.23
N ILE A 46 -5.30 -2.83 -2.01
CA ILE A 46 -4.81 -1.94 -0.95
C ILE A 46 -5.24 -0.49 -1.22
N ALA A 47 -5.16 -0.01 -2.46
CA ALA A 47 -5.59 1.33 -2.85
C ALA A 47 -7.08 1.55 -2.54
N ARG A 48 -7.94 0.56 -2.85
CA ARG A 48 -9.37 0.60 -2.50
C ARG A 48 -9.60 0.67 -0.99
N GLN A 49 -8.82 -0.06 -0.19
CA GLN A 49 -8.91 0.01 1.28
C GLN A 49 -8.49 1.39 1.81
N ILE A 50 -7.43 1.98 1.25
CA ILE A 50 -6.98 3.34 1.57
C ILE A 50 -8.09 4.35 1.28
N GLU A 51 -8.72 4.28 0.11
CA GLU A 51 -9.83 5.17 -0.26
C GLU A 51 -11.04 5.00 0.65
N ALA A 52 -11.44 3.75 0.94
CA ALA A 52 -12.54 3.46 1.85
C ALA A 52 -12.28 4.05 3.26
N LEU A 53 -11.05 3.90 3.78
CA LEU A 53 -10.66 4.47 5.07
C LEU A 53 -10.60 5.99 5.05
N LYS A 54 -10.06 6.60 3.97
CA LYS A 54 -10.08 8.07 3.81
C LYS A 54 -11.51 8.60 3.81
N LYS A 55 -12.42 7.92 3.09
CA LYS A 55 -13.84 8.28 3.03
C LYS A 55 -14.53 8.11 4.38
N ALA A 56 -14.21 7.05 5.13
CA ALA A 56 -14.74 6.83 6.47
C ALA A 56 -14.24 7.86 7.49
N LYS A 57 -12.98 8.29 7.39
CA LYS A 57 -12.38 9.30 8.29
C LYS A 57 -12.88 10.73 8.03
N ASN A 58 -13.36 11.00 6.81
CA ASN A 58 -13.89 12.30 6.38
C ASN A 58 -15.42 12.42 6.52
N ARG A 59 -16.09 11.41 7.10
CA ARG A 59 -17.51 11.44 7.46
C ARG A 59 -17.67 11.60 8.97
#